data_AF-A0A8S3HSX0-F1
#
_entry.id   AF-A0A8S3HSX0-F1
#
_cell.length_a   1.000
_cell.length_b   1.000
_cell.length_c   1.000
_cell.angle_alpha   90.00
_cell.angle_beta   90.00
_cell.angle_gamma   90.00
#
_symmetry.space_group_name_H-M   'P 1'
#
loop_
_entity.id
_entity.type
_entity.pdbx_description
1 polymer ?
#
loop_
_entity_poly.entity_id
_entity_poly.type
_entity_poly.pdbx_seq_one_letter_code
_entity_poly.pdbx_strand_id
1 'polypeptide(L)'
;MIQTVDQYVFLYRTLIEGILTMDITLSLQEYLTTRKLYMDIKSQYKLLEQLQSTVEFSYQGAVEPANLNKNRVETILAPDNSRPYLMTQVDKTTDYINAVFVN
;
A
#
# COMPACT_ATOMS: atom_id res chain seq x y z
N MET A 1 -26.19 7.47 -7.22
CA MET A 1 -25.98 8.89 -6.87
C MET A 1 -25.02 8.94 -5.69
N ILE A 2 -24.08 9.89 -5.63
CA ILE A 2 -23.10 10.01 -4.52
C ILE A 2 -23.80 10.54 -3.27
N GLN A 3 -23.56 9.90 -2.12
CA GLN A 3 -24.29 10.16 -0.87
C GLN A 3 -23.42 10.79 0.22
N THR A 4 -22.09 10.60 0.20
CA THR A 4 -21.18 11.12 1.23
C THR A 4 -20.01 11.90 0.63
N VAL A 5 -19.39 12.75 1.45
CA VAL A 5 -18.17 13.48 1.06
C VAL A 5 -17.04 12.50 0.76
N ASP A 6 -16.89 11.44 1.55
CA ASP A 6 -15.84 10.43 1.32
C ASP A 6 -16.00 9.72 -0.02
N GLN A 7 -17.24 9.40 -0.42
CA GLN A 7 -17.52 8.83 -1.75
C GLN A 7 -17.17 9.81 -2.87
N TYR A 8 -17.43 11.11 -2.67
CA TYR A 8 -17.04 12.15 -3.62
C TYR A 8 -15.53 12.26 -3.72
N VAL A 9 -14.81 12.33 -2.59
CA VAL A 9 -13.34 12.37 -2.55
C VAL A 9 -12.75 11.12 -3.21
N PHE A 10 -13.32 9.94 -2.93
CA PHE A 10 -12.90 8.69 -3.54
C PHE A 10 -13.04 8.72 -5.06
N LEU A 11 -14.16 9.23 -5.60
CA LEU A 11 -14.32 9.38 -7.06
C LEU A 11 -13.20 10.21 -7.68
N TYR A 12 -12.84 11.35 -7.08
CA TYR A 12 -11.74 12.18 -7.58
C TYR A 12 -10.41 11.45 -7.52
N ARG A 13 -10.13 10.72 -6.43
CA ARG A 13 -8.91 9.91 -6.30
C ARG A 13 -8.85 8.84 -7.39
N THR A 14 -9.92 8.08 -7.60
CA THR A 14 -10.00 7.04 -8.64
C THR A 14 -9.83 7.61 -10.05
N LEU A 15 -10.40 8.79 -10.33
CA LEU A 15 -10.23 9.46 -11.63
C LEU A 15 -8.78 9.90 -11.86
N ILE A 16 -8.15 10.51 -10.85
CA ILE A 16 -6.74 10.91 -10.92
C ILE A 16 -5.86 9.68 -11.13
N GLU A 17 -6.07 8.62 -10.36
CA GLU A 17 -5.34 7.38 -10.48
C GLU A 17 -5.48 6.80 -11.89
N GLY A 18 -6.70 6.64 -12.41
CA GLY A 18 -6.93 6.09 -13.75
C GLY A 18 -6.31 6.92 -14.88
N ILE A 19 -6.22 8.25 -14.73
CA ILE A 19 -5.54 9.12 -15.69
C ILE A 19 -4.01 8.95 -15.60
N LEU A 20 -3.46 8.80 -14.39
CA LEU A 20 -2.01 8.66 -14.17
C LEU A 20 -1.47 7.28 -14.57
N THR A 21 -2.23 6.21 -14.29
CA THR A 21 -1.80 4.84 -14.56
C THR A 21 -2.14 4.37 -15.96
N MET A 22 -3.24 4.84 -16.54
CA MET A 22 -3.81 4.30 -17.79
C MET A 22 -4.04 2.77 -17.72
N ASP A 23 -4.32 2.13 -18.86
CA ASP A 23 -4.40 0.68 -18.94
C ASP A 23 -3.01 0.07 -19.08
N ILE A 24 -2.54 -0.54 -17.99
CA ILE A 24 -1.28 -1.29 -17.92
C ILE A 24 -1.49 -2.80 -18.04
N THR A 25 -2.72 -3.26 -18.27
CA THR A 25 -3.00 -4.68 -18.43
C THR A 25 -2.44 -5.17 -19.76
N LEU A 26 -1.89 -6.38 -19.74
CA LEU A 26 -1.30 -7.02 -20.91
C LEU A 26 -1.88 -8.41 -21.04
N SER A 27 -2.49 -8.69 -22.17
CA SER A 27 -2.83 -10.05 -22.53
C SER A 27 -1.57 -10.86 -22.82
N LEU A 28 -1.68 -12.19 -22.73
CA LEU A 28 -0.58 -13.09 -23.07
C LEU A 28 -0.13 -12.90 -24.53
N GLN A 29 -1.06 -12.66 -25.46
CA GLN A 29 -0.73 -12.45 -26.87
C GLN A 29 0.05 -11.15 -27.09
N GLU A 30 -0.35 -10.07 -26.42
CA GLU A 30 0.37 -8.79 -26.45
C GLU A 30 1.77 -8.93 -25.87
N TYR A 31 1.91 -9.58 -24.71
CA TYR A 31 3.21 -9.81 -24.07
C TYR A 31 4.19 -10.55 -24.99
N LEU A 32 3.73 -11.60 -25.67
CA LEU A 32 4.57 -12.41 -26.57
C LEU A 32 4.96 -11.67 -27.87
N THR A 33 4.11 -10.75 -28.34
CA THR A 33 4.34 -9.99 -29.59
C THR A 33 5.08 -8.67 -29.35
N THR A 34 4.93 -8.06 -28.17
CA THR A 34 5.66 -6.85 -27.80
C THR A 34 7.07 -7.18 -27.31
N ARG A 35 8.00 -7.39 -28.26
CA ARG A 35 9.45 -7.29 -28.01
C ARG A 35 9.88 -5.92 -27.44
N LYS A 36 8.97 -4.92 -27.49
CA LYS A 36 9.11 -3.53 -27.02
C LYS A 36 8.72 -3.30 -25.56
N LEU A 37 8.39 -4.32 -24.78
CA LEU A 37 8.14 -4.20 -23.33
C LEU A 37 9.37 -3.76 -22.50
N TYR A 38 10.53 -3.66 -23.14
CA TYR A 38 11.66 -2.84 -22.66
C TYR A 38 11.40 -1.32 -22.77
N MET A 39 10.18 -0.86 -23.00
CA MET A 39 9.76 0.51 -22.66
C MET A 39 9.81 0.64 -21.13
N ASP A 40 11.05 0.88 -20.74
CA ASP A 40 11.60 1.30 -19.47
C ASP A 40 10.82 0.88 -18.22
N ILE A 41 11.08 -0.34 -17.75
CA ILE A 41 10.71 -0.82 -16.41
C ILE A 41 11.04 0.24 -15.35
N LYS A 42 12.10 1.03 -15.55
CA LYS A 42 12.46 2.15 -14.68
C LYS A 42 11.40 3.25 -14.65
N SER A 43 10.78 3.57 -15.79
CA SER A 43 9.68 4.53 -15.87
C SER A 43 8.43 3.99 -15.19
N GLN A 44 8.11 2.71 -15.35
CA GLN A 44 7.02 2.06 -14.60
C GLN A 44 7.29 1.99 -13.09
N TYR A 45 8.53 1.70 -12.69
CA TYR A 45 8.94 1.70 -11.30
C TYR A 45 8.81 3.09 -10.67
N LYS A 46 9.26 4.13 -11.38
CA LYS A 46 9.11 5.53 -10.95
C LYS A 46 7.64 5.93 -10.82
N LEU A 47 6.76 5.42 -11.69
CA LEU A 47 5.31 5.61 -11.55
C LEU A 47 4.79 4.99 -10.24
N LEU A 48 5.24 3.78 -9.87
CA LEU A 48 4.86 3.15 -8.60
C LEU A 48 5.28 3.99 -7.38
N GLU A 49 6.48 4.58 -7.41
CA GLU A 49 6.94 5.48 -6.34
C GLU A 49 6.04 6.72 -6.20
N GLN A 50 5.49 7.24 -7.30
CA GLN A 50 4.59 8.40 -7.28
C GLN A 50 3.20 8.06 -6.70
N LEU A 51 2.70 6.86 -7.00
CA LEU A 51 1.38 6.38 -6.55
C LEU A 51 1.34 6.03 -5.05
N GLN A 52 2.50 5.75 -4.42
CA GLN A 52 2.58 5.47 -2.98
C GLN A 52 2.04 6.60 -2.09
N SER A 53 1.95 7.83 -2.61
CA SER A 53 1.57 9.03 -1.84
C SER A 53 0.06 9.16 -1.54
N THR A 54 -0.79 8.35 -2.15
CA THR A 54 -2.25 8.63 -2.20
C THR A 54 -3.07 8.07 -1.03
N VAL A 55 -2.51 7.14 -0.25
CA VAL A 55 -3.20 6.50 0.88
C VAL A 55 -2.53 6.88 2.19
N GLU A 56 -3.25 7.62 3.03
CA GLU A 56 -2.80 7.92 4.38
C GLU A 56 -2.96 6.66 5.25
N PHE A 57 -1.84 6.22 5.81
CA PHE A 57 -1.80 5.11 6.75
C PHE A 57 -1.50 5.63 8.16
N SER A 58 -2.18 5.06 9.14
CA SER A 58 -1.83 5.23 10.55
C SER A 58 -0.79 4.17 10.94
N TYR A 59 0.22 4.57 11.71
CA TYR A 59 1.29 3.69 12.19
C TYR A 59 1.43 3.74 13.71
N GLN A 60 0.37 4.14 14.43
CA GLN A 60 0.42 4.40 15.86
C GLN A 60 0.91 3.18 16.65
N GLY A 61 0.38 1.98 16.34
CA GLY A 61 0.82 0.76 17.01
C GLY A 61 2.30 0.46 16.76
N ALA A 62 2.81 0.76 15.57
CA ALA A 62 4.20 0.50 15.21
C ALA A 62 5.20 1.44 15.89
N VAL A 63 4.80 2.68 16.19
CA VAL A 63 5.66 3.71 16.79
C VAL A 63 5.52 3.83 18.32
N GLU A 64 4.66 3.02 18.94
CA GLU A 64 4.58 2.96 20.40
C GLU A 64 5.95 2.61 21.02
N PRO A 65 6.35 3.24 22.15
CA PRO A 65 7.63 2.97 22.79
C PRO A 65 7.88 1.49 23.11
N ALA A 66 6.82 0.74 23.42
CA ALA A 66 6.87 -0.70 23.70
C ALA A 66 7.09 -1.57 22.44
N ASN A 67 6.99 -0.99 21.25
CA ASN A 67 7.02 -1.68 19.96
C ASN A 67 8.19 -1.23 19.06
N LEU A 68 8.89 -0.13 19.39
CA LEU A 68 10.02 0.37 18.60
C LEU A 68 11.09 -0.70 18.35
N ASN A 69 11.41 -1.51 19.36
CA ASN A 69 12.39 -2.60 19.26
C ASN A 69 11.87 -3.87 18.56
N LYS A 70 10.61 -3.89 18.13
CA LYS A 70 9.97 -5.00 17.40
C LYS A 70 10.00 -4.78 15.88
N ASN A 71 10.55 -3.65 15.43
CA ASN A 71 10.74 -3.31 14.03
C ASN A 71 12.20 -3.53 13.63
N ARG A 72 12.45 -4.43 12.67
CA ARG A 72 13.82 -4.66 12.17
C ARG A 72 14.38 -3.44 11.44
N VAL A 73 13.52 -2.71 10.73
CA VAL A 73 13.86 -1.49 9.99
C VAL A 73 12.86 -0.43 10.40
N GLU A 74 13.35 0.68 10.95
CA GLU A 74 12.51 1.74 11.53
C GLU A 74 11.62 2.45 10.50
N THR A 75 12.01 2.44 9.23
CA THR A 75 11.25 3.04 8.12
C THR A 75 10.26 2.08 7.46
N ILE A 76 10.28 0.79 7.81
CA ILE A 76 9.38 -0.24 7.24
C ILE A 76 8.46 -0.70 8.36
N LEU A 77 7.32 -0.02 8.47
CA LEU A 77 6.34 -0.22 9.54
C LEU A 77 5.04 -0.83 9.00
N ALA A 78 4.41 -1.68 9.79
CA ALA A 78 3.08 -2.20 9.50
C ALA A 78 2.02 -1.15 9.86
N PRO A 79 1.13 -0.75 8.92
CA PRO A 79 0.09 0.22 9.22
C PRO A 79 -1.08 -0.43 9.97
N ASP A 80 -1.74 0.37 10.81
CA ASP A 80 -2.74 -0.08 11.79
C ASP A 80 -3.98 -0.73 11.15
N ASN A 81 -4.32 -0.31 9.93
CA ASN A 81 -5.45 -0.80 9.14
C ASN A 81 -5.20 -2.15 8.46
N SER A 82 -3.95 -2.60 8.33
CA SER A 82 -3.61 -3.87 7.68
C SER A 82 -2.77 -4.81 8.54
N ARG A 83 -2.33 -4.38 9.72
CA ARG A 83 -1.57 -5.24 10.64
C ARG A 83 -2.46 -6.27 11.32
N PRO A 84 -1.97 -7.49 11.60
CA PRO A 84 -2.64 -8.41 12.50
C PRO A 84 -2.54 -7.90 13.96
N TYR A 85 -3.54 -8.27 14.74
CA TYR A 85 -3.60 -8.02 16.18
C TYR A 85 -3.36 -9.34 16.91
N LEU A 86 -2.30 -9.40 17.72
CA LEU A 86 -2.01 -10.59 18.53
C LEU A 86 -3.00 -10.67 19.69
N MET A 87 -3.72 -11.78 19.78
CA MET A 87 -4.81 -11.95 20.76
C MET A 87 -4.36 -12.63 22.07
N THR A 88 -3.18 -13.26 22.07
CA THR A 88 -2.66 -13.95 23.24
C THR A 88 -2.11 -12.94 24.24
N GLN A 89 -2.74 -12.83 25.40
CA GLN A 89 -2.23 -12.00 26.48
C GLN A 89 -1.12 -12.73 27.23
N VAL A 90 0.11 -12.25 27.06
CA VAL A 90 1.26 -12.65 27.87
C VAL A 90 1.69 -11.43 28.68
N ASP A 91 2.13 -11.65 29.92
CA ASP A 91 2.60 -10.56 30.78
C ASP A 91 3.68 -9.73 30.07
N LYS A 92 3.48 -8.41 30.04
CA LYS A 92 4.40 -7.41 29.46
C LYS A 92 4.57 -7.51 27.93
N THR A 93 3.64 -8.13 27.21
CA THR A 93 3.61 -8.11 25.74
C THR A 93 2.49 -7.20 25.21
N THR A 94 2.67 -6.68 23.99
CA THR A 94 1.64 -5.92 23.28
C THR A 94 0.96 -6.80 22.24
N ASP A 95 -0.11 -6.29 21.62
CA ASP A 95 -0.81 -6.91 20.49
C ASP A 95 -0.05 -6.76 19.15
N TYR A 96 1.16 -6.19 19.17
CA TYR A 96 1.88 -5.76 17.98
C TYR A 96 2.86 -6.81 17.44
N ILE A 97 2.79 -7.01 16.12
CA ILE A 97 3.83 -7.62 15.29
C ILE A 97 3.95 -6.82 13.99
N ASN A 98 5.18 -6.59 13.53
CA ASN A 98 5.42 -5.93 12.24
C ASN A 98 5.16 -6.93 11.09
N ALA A 99 3.89 -7.05 10.72
CA ALA A 99 3.39 -7.87 9.63
C ALA A 99 2.13 -7.21 9.05
N VAL A 100 1.78 -7.55 7.80
CA VAL A 100 0.56 -7.04 7.14
C VAL A 100 -0.19 -8.15 6.44
N PHE A 101 -1.52 -8.03 6.39
CA PHE A 101 -2.34 -8.82 5.47
C PHE A 101 -2.16 -8.29 4.04
N VAL A 102 -1.94 -9.20 3.10
CA VAL A 102 -1.79 -8.90 1.66
C VAL A 102 -2.88 -9.65 0.91
N ASN A 103 -3.56 -8.95 -0.01
CA ASN A 103 -4.58 -9.51 -0.90
C ASN A 103 -3.97 -9.94 -2.24
#